data_AF-A0A842P0Y8-F1
#
_entry.id   AF-A0A842P0Y8-F1
#
_cell.length_a   1.000
_cell.length_b   1.000
_cell.length_c   1.000
_cell.angle_alpha   90.00
_cell.angle_beta   90.00
_cell.angle_gamma   90.00
#
_symmetry.space_group_name_H-M   'P 1'
#
loop_
_entity.id
_entity.type
_entity.pdbx_description
1 polymer ?
#
loop_
_entity_poly.entity_id
_entity_poly.type
_entity_poly.pdbx_seq_one_letter_code
_entity_poly.pdbx_strand_id
1 'polypeptide(L)'
;MQTAFKEIISNTEYFITKHQEQRDEWNAKVVENKSRREQVNGQKLEIYDEIERQRTVRDKENNMVRQAKAEREKANKEFNTLRIKIHGNDSDNKGKRRDGDSPEFIRKKMRALEDRYERGQFTGKKAEKQFQNDMKQFARKLRDAEANRKPTGGSDVNSELDALRVACDAAHARVIAAAEAAQAAHDL
;
A
#
# COMPACT_ATOMS: atom_id res chain seq x y z
N MET A 1 -99.29 -0.91 -16.74
CA MET A 1 -98.40 0.27 -16.59
C MET A 1 -97.62 0.25 -15.28
N GLN A 2 -98.24 0.09 -14.10
CA GLN A 2 -97.51 0.10 -12.82
C GLN A 2 -96.45 -1.01 -12.64
N THR A 3 -96.66 -2.19 -13.22
CA THR A 3 -95.71 -3.31 -13.16
C THR A 3 -94.43 -3.06 -13.95
N ALA A 4 -94.55 -2.56 -15.19
CA ALA A 4 -93.40 -2.19 -16.02
C ALA A 4 -92.56 -1.08 -15.38
N PHE A 5 -93.18 -0.10 -14.73
CA PHE A 5 -92.46 0.94 -13.98
C PHE A 5 -91.67 0.38 -12.78
N LYS A 6 -92.24 -0.58 -12.03
CA LYS A 6 -91.53 -1.24 -10.93
C LYS A 6 -90.32 -2.03 -11.41
N GLU A 7 -90.45 -2.69 -12.55
CA GLU A 7 -89.38 -3.48 -13.17
C GLU A 7 -88.22 -2.59 -13.65
N ILE A 8 -88.55 -1.43 -14.26
CA ILE A 8 -87.56 -0.42 -14.62
C ILE A 8 -86.85 0.11 -13.37
N ILE A 9 -87.58 0.48 -12.31
CA ILE A 9 -86.97 0.97 -11.06
C ILE A 9 -86.01 -0.09 -10.48
N SER A 10 -86.44 -1.35 -10.37
CA SER A 10 -85.63 -2.43 -9.84
C SER A 10 -84.36 -2.68 -10.66
N ASN A 11 -84.45 -2.65 -11.99
CA ASN A 11 -83.28 -2.78 -12.86
C ASN A 11 -82.34 -1.58 -12.71
N THR A 12 -82.89 -0.38 -12.60
CA THR A 12 -82.11 0.85 -12.42
C THR A 12 -81.36 0.81 -11.08
N GLU A 13 -82.04 0.41 -10.00
CA GLU A 13 -81.44 0.19 -8.69
C GLU A 13 -80.31 -0.83 -8.78
N TYR A 14 -80.53 -2.00 -9.41
CA TYR A 14 -79.49 -3.02 -9.60
C TYR A 14 -78.23 -2.47 -10.31
N PHE A 15 -78.40 -1.72 -11.41
CA PHE A 15 -77.26 -1.12 -12.10
C PHE A 15 -76.57 -0.05 -11.27
N ILE A 16 -77.31 0.73 -10.48
CA ILE A 16 -76.73 1.71 -9.55
C ILE A 16 -75.87 1.01 -8.51
N THR A 17 -76.36 -0.03 -7.84
CA THR A 17 -75.57 -0.78 -6.84
C THR A 17 -74.33 -1.40 -7.49
N LYS A 18 -74.49 -2.05 -8.64
CA LYS A 18 -73.37 -2.67 -9.37
C LYS A 18 -72.28 -1.66 -9.75
N HIS A 19 -72.67 -0.47 -10.23
CA HIS A 19 -71.70 0.57 -10.57
C HIS A 19 -71.05 1.19 -9.32
N GLN A 20 -71.78 1.32 -8.22
CA GLN A 20 -71.23 1.75 -6.93
C GLN A 20 -70.19 0.74 -6.41
N GLU A 21 -70.51 -0.55 -6.41
CA GLU A 21 -69.59 -1.63 -6.02
C GLU A 21 -68.31 -1.62 -6.87
N GLN A 22 -68.44 -1.52 -8.20
CA GLN A 22 -67.29 -1.44 -9.09
C GLN A 22 -66.44 -0.20 -8.81
N ARG A 23 -67.07 0.96 -8.62
CA ARG A 23 -66.36 2.20 -8.30
C ARG A 23 -65.60 2.06 -6.98
N ASP A 24 -66.23 1.49 -5.97
CA ASP A 24 -65.63 1.34 -4.65
C ASP A 24 -64.48 0.32 -4.67
N GLU A 25 -64.61 -0.77 -5.45
CA GLU A 25 -63.52 -1.71 -5.71
C GLU A 25 -62.33 -1.04 -6.40
N TRP A 26 -62.57 -0.24 -7.45
CA TRP A 26 -61.50 0.49 -8.13
C TRP A 26 -60.86 1.56 -7.24
N ASN A 27 -61.66 2.27 -6.43
CA ASN A 27 -61.13 3.23 -5.46
C ASN A 27 -60.24 2.54 -4.43
N ALA A 28 -60.65 1.38 -3.90
CA ALA A 28 -59.83 0.59 -2.98
C ALA A 28 -58.49 0.19 -3.64
N LYS A 29 -58.53 -0.32 -4.88
CA LYS A 29 -57.31 -0.67 -5.64
C LYS A 29 -56.41 0.54 -5.89
N VAL A 30 -56.97 1.72 -6.18
CA VAL A 30 -56.18 2.95 -6.38
C VAL A 30 -55.48 3.37 -5.09
N VAL A 31 -56.19 3.34 -3.96
CA VAL A 31 -55.61 3.67 -2.64
C VAL A 31 -54.50 2.68 -2.29
N GLU A 32 -54.74 1.38 -2.46
CA GLU A 32 -53.75 0.32 -2.21
C GLU A 32 -52.49 0.51 -3.06
N ASN A 33 -52.64 0.71 -4.38
CA ASN A 33 -51.50 0.91 -5.28
C ASN A 33 -50.75 2.20 -4.97
N LYS A 34 -51.46 3.28 -4.59
CA LYS A 34 -50.83 4.53 -4.15
C LYS A 34 -50.01 4.31 -2.89
N SER A 35 -50.56 3.62 -1.88
CA SER A 35 -49.86 3.29 -0.65
C SER A 35 -48.62 2.42 -0.92
N ARG A 36 -48.74 1.41 -1.79
CA ARG A 36 -47.61 0.55 -2.18
C ARG A 36 -46.51 1.36 -2.87
N ARG A 37 -46.87 2.29 -3.76
CA ARG A 37 -45.91 3.18 -4.43
C ARG A 37 -45.19 4.09 -3.43
N GLU A 38 -45.92 4.63 -2.45
CA GLU A 38 -45.34 5.48 -1.41
C GLU A 38 -44.37 4.69 -0.54
N GLN A 39 -44.72 3.47 -0.14
CA GLN A 39 -43.82 2.57 0.59
C GLN A 39 -42.54 2.26 -0.20
N VAL A 40 -42.67 1.87 -1.47
CA VAL A 40 -41.51 1.59 -2.35
C VAL A 40 -40.64 2.83 -2.55
N ASN A 41 -41.27 4.01 -2.70
CA ASN A 41 -40.52 5.26 -2.79
C ASN A 41 -39.77 5.60 -1.50
N GLY A 42 -40.36 5.33 -0.33
CA GLY A 42 -39.70 5.45 0.97
C GLY A 42 -38.46 4.56 1.06
N GLN A 43 -38.62 3.26 0.77
CA GLN A 43 -37.50 2.31 0.73
C GLN A 43 -36.41 2.73 -0.26
N LYS A 44 -36.79 3.23 -1.42
CA LYS A 44 -35.85 3.71 -2.43
C LYS A 44 -35.04 4.91 -1.90
N LEU A 45 -35.67 5.86 -1.23
CA LEU A 45 -34.98 7.02 -0.64
C LEU A 45 -34.02 6.57 0.46
N GLU A 46 -34.43 5.66 1.34
CA GLU A 46 -33.56 5.09 2.38
C GLU A 46 -32.33 4.41 1.78
N ILE A 47 -32.51 3.65 0.70
CA ILE A 47 -31.39 3.02 -0.03
C ILE A 47 -30.47 4.07 -0.64
N TYR A 48 -31.01 5.13 -1.24
CA TYR A 48 -30.18 6.22 -1.80
C TYR A 48 -29.37 6.92 -0.71
N ASP A 49 -29.98 7.24 0.42
CA ASP A 49 -29.30 7.84 1.56
C ASP A 49 -28.17 6.93 2.07
N GLU A 50 -28.41 5.62 2.13
CA GLU A 50 -27.40 4.66 2.57
C GLU A 50 -26.25 4.53 1.57
N ILE A 51 -26.54 4.48 0.27
CA ILE A 51 -25.51 4.49 -0.78
C ILE A 51 -24.65 5.75 -0.69
N GLU A 52 -25.26 6.91 -0.44
CA GLU A 52 -24.54 8.16 -0.29
C GLU A 52 -23.64 8.15 0.97
N ARG A 53 -24.15 7.64 2.10
CA ARG A 53 -23.35 7.44 3.31
C ARG A 53 -22.16 6.52 3.04
N GLN A 54 -22.37 5.34 2.47
CA GLN A 54 -21.29 4.40 2.13
C GLN A 54 -20.25 5.04 1.21
N ARG A 55 -20.70 5.80 0.20
CA ARG A 55 -19.80 6.53 -0.70
C ARG A 55 -18.96 7.55 0.05
N THR A 56 -19.55 8.32 0.97
CA THR A 56 -18.81 9.32 1.75
C THR A 56 -17.74 8.69 2.64
N VAL A 57 -18.05 7.54 3.27
CA VAL A 57 -17.09 6.77 4.08
C VAL A 57 -15.94 6.28 3.19
N ARG A 58 -16.26 5.66 2.07
CA ARG A 58 -15.27 5.18 1.09
C ARG A 58 -14.37 6.30 0.58
N ASP A 59 -14.92 7.46 0.24
CA ASP A 59 -14.15 8.61 -0.26
C ASP A 59 -13.23 9.18 0.83
N LYS A 60 -13.68 9.18 2.09
CA LYS A 60 -12.86 9.58 3.24
C LYS A 60 -11.68 8.63 3.44
N GLU A 61 -11.91 7.33 3.49
CA GLU A 61 -10.85 6.33 3.69
C GLU A 61 -9.86 6.31 2.51
N ASN A 62 -10.35 6.45 1.27
CA ASN A 62 -9.48 6.58 0.10
C ASN A 62 -8.59 7.82 0.15
N ASN A 63 -9.10 8.94 0.67
CA ASN A 63 -8.28 10.12 0.90
C ASN A 63 -7.23 9.89 1.99
N MET A 64 -7.54 9.15 3.06
CA MET A 64 -6.55 8.77 4.08
C MET A 64 -5.43 7.91 3.50
N VAL A 65 -5.76 6.93 2.64
CA VAL A 65 -4.74 6.13 1.93
C VAL A 65 -3.83 7.01 1.06
N ARG A 66 -4.40 7.98 0.34
CA ARG A 66 -3.62 8.92 -0.48
C ARG A 66 -2.65 9.75 0.37
N GLN A 67 -3.12 10.27 1.51
CA GLN A 67 -2.29 11.03 2.45
C GLN A 67 -1.16 10.17 3.02
N ALA A 68 -1.47 8.96 3.51
CA ALA A 68 -0.48 8.03 4.04
C ALA A 68 0.59 7.65 2.98
N LYS A 69 0.18 7.44 1.72
CA LYS A 69 1.12 7.18 0.62
C LYS A 69 2.04 8.37 0.36
N ALA A 70 1.51 9.60 0.43
CA ALA A 70 2.31 10.81 0.28
C ALA A 70 3.31 10.99 1.44
N GLU A 71 2.92 10.69 2.68
CA GLU A 71 3.82 10.68 3.84
C GLU A 71 4.94 9.65 3.67
N ARG A 72 4.60 8.42 3.28
CA ARG A 72 5.58 7.36 3.01
C ARG A 72 6.56 7.78 1.90
N GLU A 73 6.08 8.42 0.85
CA GLU A 73 6.94 8.91 -0.23
C GLU A 73 7.92 9.99 0.26
N LYS A 74 7.47 10.92 1.10
CA LYS A 74 8.34 11.93 1.73
C LYS A 74 9.41 11.28 2.61
N ALA A 75 9.00 10.37 3.51
CA ALA A 75 9.92 9.64 4.38
C ALA A 75 10.97 8.85 3.57
N ASN A 76 10.54 8.15 2.52
CA ASN A 76 11.45 7.41 1.64
C ASN A 76 12.42 8.33 0.89
N LYS A 77 11.98 9.52 0.45
CA LYS A 77 12.86 10.52 -0.17
C LYS A 77 13.91 11.00 0.83
N GLU A 78 13.50 11.35 2.05
CA GLU A 78 14.42 11.79 3.11
C GLU A 78 15.44 10.69 3.44
N PHE A 79 14.98 9.46 3.69
CA PHE A 79 15.86 8.31 3.94
C PHE A 79 16.84 8.07 2.79
N ASN A 80 16.37 8.05 1.53
CA ASN A 80 17.25 7.81 0.38
C ASN A 80 18.25 8.93 0.18
N THR A 81 17.86 10.20 0.36
CA THR A 81 18.79 11.32 0.23
C THR A 81 19.90 11.25 1.28
N LEU A 82 19.57 10.94 2.53
CA LEU A 82 20.56 10.78 3.59
C LEU A 82 21.43 9.54 3.36
N ARG A 83 20.82 8.40 2.97
CA ARG A 83 21.53 7.16 2.61
C ARG A 83 22.58 7.41 1.52
N ILE A 84 22.21 8.13 0.46
CA ILE A 84 23.11 8.46 -0.66
C ILE A 84 24.24 9.41 -0.20
N LYS A 85 23.94 10.40 0.66
CA LYS A 85 24.97 11.29 1.23
C LYS A 85 26.01 10.52 2.05
N ILE A 86 25.58 9.53 2.84
CA ILE A 86 26.45 8.76 3.75
C ILE A 86 27.22 7.67 3.00
N HIS A 87 26.54 6.89 2.16
CA HIS A 87 27.09 5.68 1.55
C HIS A 87 27.46 5.84 0.07
N GLY A 88 27.20 6.99 -0.54
CA GLY A 88 27.37 7.21 -1.97
C GLY A 88 26.32 6.49 -2.83
N ASN A 89 26.41 6.71 -4.14
CA ASN A 89 25.51 6.13 -5.14
C ASN A 89 25.65 4.60 -5.30
N ASP A 90 26.72 4.00 -4.76
CA ASP A 90 27.00 2.57 -4.88
C ASP A 90 26.17 1.66 -3.97
N SER A 91 25.31 2.24 -3.12
CA SER A 91 24.47 1.48 -2.19
C SER A 91 23.36 0.64 -2.86
N ASP A 92 23.07 0.85 -4.14
CA ASP A 92 22.17 0.01 -4.95
C ASP A 92 22.85 -1.24 -5.54
N ASN A 93 24.19 -1.33 -5.48
CA ASN A 93 24.93 -2.50 -5.96
C ASN A 93 25.05 -3.61 -4.89
N LYS A 94 24.20 -3.62 -3.87
CA LYS A 94 24.19 -4.66 -2.82
C LYS A 94 23.83 -6.06 -3.33
N GLY A 95 23.37 -6.20 -4.58
CA GLY A 95 23.16 -7.49 -5.26
C GLY A 95 24.42 -8.08 -5.91
N LYS A 96 25.48 -7.30 -6.12
CA LYS A 96 26.78 -7.83 -6.59
C LYS A 96 27.63 -8.19 -5.38
N ARG A 97 27.61 -9.48 -5.06
CA ARG A 97 28.51 -10.19 -4.13
C ARG A 97 29.81 -9.41 -3.89
N ARG A 98 29.97 -8.88 -2.68
CA ARG A 98 31.25 -8.34 -2.15
C ARG A 98 32.24 -9.51 -1.94
N ASP A 99 32.62 -10.20 -3.01
CA ASP A 99 33.61 -11.30 -2.93
C ASP A 99 35.04 -10.82 -3.27
N GLY A 100 35.27 -9.53 -3.50
CA GLY A 100 36.54 -9.01 -4.03
C GLY A 100 37.44 -8.20 -3.08
N ASP A 101 36.97 -7.02 -2.64
CA ASP A 101 37.88 -5.92 -2.28
C ASP A 101 37.51 -5.19 -0.97
N SER A 102 37.01 -5.90 0.04
CA SER A 102 36.92 -5.28 1.38
C SER A 102 38.33 -5.15 1.99
N PRO A 103 38.71 -3.99 2.59
CA PRO A 103 40.02 -3.82 3.23
C PRO A 103 40.38 -4.95 4.22
N GLU A 104 39.40 -5.42 4.99
CA GLU A 104 39.57 -6.56 5.92
C GLU A 104 39.90 -7.88 5.19
N PHE A 105 39.29 -8.11 4.03
CA PHE A 105 39.55 -9.30 3.23
C PHE A 105 40.93 -9.25 2.56
N ILE A 106 41.36 -8.07 2.12
CA ILE A 106 42.71 -7.84 1.58
C ILE A 106 43.75 -8.07 2.69
N ARG A 107 43.53 -7.53 3.90
CA ARG A 107 44.39 -7.77 5.07
C ARG A 107 44.47 -9.25 5.44
N LYS A 108 43.35 -9.98 5.38
CA LYS A 108 43.33 -11.44 5.62
C LYS A 108 44.15 -12.22 4.58
N LYS A 109 44.08 -11.82 3.30
CA LYS A 109 44.89 -12.41 2.22
C LYS A 109 46.38 -12.11 2.37
N MET A 110 46.74 -10.89 2.77
CA MET A 110 48.12 -10.51 3.08
C MET A 110 48.69 -11.38 4.21
N ARG A 111 47.96 -11.51 5.33
CA ARG A 111 48.36 -12.40 6.45
C ARG A 111 48.50 -13.85 6.02
N ALA A 112 47.57 -14.37 5.23
CA ALA A 112 47.64 -15.74 4.75
C ALA A 112 48.84 -15.97 3.79
N LEU A 113 49.31 -14.94 3.09
CA LEU A 113 50.52 -15.02 2.27
C LEU A 113 51.78 -14.92 3.13
N GLU A 114 51.79 -14.05 4.15
CA GLU A 114 52.86 -13.96 5.16
C GLU A 114 53.03 -15.30 5.89
N ASP A 115 51.94 -15.92 6.36
CA ASP A 115 51.98 -17.23 7.03
C ASP A 115 52.59 -18.32 6.14
N ARG A 116 52.30 -18.31 4.83
CA ARG A 116 52.87 -19.28 3.87
C ARG A 116 54.35 -19.01 3.62
N TYR A 117 54.73 -17.73 3.63
CA TYR A 117 56.11 -17.29 3.51
C TYR A 117 56.94 -17.73 4.71
N GLU A 118 56.46 -17.48 5.93
CA GLU A 118 57.10 -17.88 7.19
C GLU A 118 57.24 -19.39 7.33
N ARG A 119 56.26 -20.16 6.83
CA ARG A 119 56.31 -21.63 6.77
C ARG A 119 57.26 -22.17 5.69
N GLY A 120 57.98 -21.30 4.97
CA GLY A 120 58.97 -21.69 3.96
C GLY A 120 58.36 -22.28 2.69
N GLN A 121 57.08 -22.04 2.40
CA GLN A 121 56.41 -22.60 1.21
C GLN A 121 56.86 -21.94 -0.11
N PHE A 122 57.62 -20.85 -0.05
CA PHE A 122 58.17 -20.17 -1.21
C PHE A 122 59.64 -20.54 -1.41
N THR A 123 59.90 -21.77 -1.87
CA THR A 123 61.27 -22.24 -2.11
C THR A 123 61.81 -21.73 -3.44
N GLY A 124 62.79 -20.83 -3.39
CA GLY A 124 63.60 -20.39 -4.55
C GLY A 124 63.36 -18.94 -5.00
N LYS A 125 64.32 -18.39 -5.75
CA LYS A 125 64.37 -16.96 -6.15
C LYS A 125 63.15 -16.48 -6.95
N LYS A 126 62.45 -17.37 -7.68
CA LYS A 126 61.24 -17.03 -8.44
C LYS A 126 60.02 -16.93 -7.54
N ALA A 127 59.87 -17.85 -6.59
CA ALA A 127 58.76 -17.87 -5.63
C ALA A 127 58.83 -16.68 -4.66
N GLU A 128 60.04 -16.32 -4.21
CA GLU A 128 60.29 -15.12 -3.40
C GLU A 128 59.85 -13.83 -4.11
N LYS A 129 60.24 -13.67 -5.39
CA LYS A 129 59.83 -12.51 -6.18
C LYS A 129 58.32 -12.44 -6.39
N GLN A 130 57.67 -13.60 -6.54
CA GLN A 130 56.22 -13.67 -6.67
C GLN A 130 55.53 -13.22 -5.39
N PHE A 131 55.98 -13.70 -4.22
CA PHE A 131 55.50 -13.23 -2.92
C PHE A 131 55.61 -11.71 -2.78
N GLN A 132 56.77 -11.13 -3.09
CA GLN A 132 56.98 -9.68 -2.99
C GLN A 132 56.08 -8.88 -3.95
N ASN A 133 55.84 -9.41 -5.15
CA ASN A 133 54.95 -8.76 -6.13
C ASN A 133 53.49 -8.84 -5.68
N ASP A 134 53.04 -10.00 -5.23
CA ASP A 134 51.68 -10.22 -4.72
C ASP A 134 51.43 -9.33 -3.50
N MET A 135 52.38 -9.25 -2.57
CA MET A 135 52.30 -8.40 -1.39
C MET A 135 52.19 -6.91 -1.75
N LYS A 136 53.02 -6.44 -2.70
CA LYS A 136 52.93 -5.06 -3.23
C LYS A 136 51.60 -4.79 -3.92
N GLN A 137 51.06 -5.77 -4.64
CA GLN A 137 49.76 -5.64 -5.29
C GLN A 137 48.64 -5.55 -4.25
N PHE A 138 48.66 -6.39 -3.21
CA PHE A 138 47.67 -6.31 -2.13
C PHE A 138 47.79 -5.02 -1.32
N ALA A 139 49.00 -4.53 -1.04
CA ALA A 139 49.20 -3.25 -0.37
C ALA A 139 48.66 -2.06 -1.17
N ARG A 140 48.85 -2.06 -2.51
CA ARG A 140 48.23 -1.06 -3.40
C ARG A 140 46.72 -1.13 -3.38
N LYS A 141 46.16 -2.34 -3.54
CA LYS A 141 44.70 -2.57 -3.45
C LYS A 141 44.12 -2.16 -2.10
N LEU A 142 44.84 -2.40 -1.00
CA LEU A 142 44.44 -1.98 0.34
C LEU A 142 44.41 -0.46 0.43
N ARG A 143 45.45 0.22 -0.06
CA ARG A 143 45.51 1.69 -0.07
C ARG A 143 44.37 2.29 -0.90
N ASP A 144 44.09 1.73 -2.07
CA ASP A 144 43.01 2.19 -2.93
C ASP A 144 41.63 1.90 -2.32
N ALA A 145 41.46 0.74 -1.66
CA ALA A 145 40.22 0.39 -0.95
C ALA A 145 39.99 1.24 0.31
N GLU A 146 41.06 1.63 1.01
CA GLU A 146 41.02 2.54 2.16
C GLU A 146 40.80 4.00 1.73
N ALA A 147 41.39 4.44 0.62
CA ALA A 147 41.14 5.77 0.06
C ALA A 147 39.71 5.93 -0.48
N ASN A 148 39.13 4.85 -1.00
CA ASN A 148 37.74 4.81 -1.44
C ASN A 148 36.73 4.71 -0.28
N ARG A 149 37.19 4.36 0.94
CA ARG A 149 36.40 4.60 2.16
C ARG A 149 36.46 6.08 2.48
N LYS A 150 35.55 6.87 1.90
CA LYS A 150 35.21 8.17 2.47
C LYS A 150 34.92 7.99 3.97
N PRO A 151 35.32 8.94 4.83
CA PRO A 151 35.09 8.85 6.26
C PRO A 151 33.59 8.60 6.46
N THR A 152 33.29 7.44 7.02
CA THR A 152 31.95 7.03 7.39
C THR A 152 31.44 8.12 8.33
N GLY A 153 30.29 8.72 8.02
CA GLY A 153 29.70 9.75 8.87
C GLY A 153 29.73 9.31 10.33
N GLY A 154 30.00 10.26 11.23
CA GLY A 154 30.09 10.01 12.67
C GLY A 154 28.86 9.29 13.21
N SER A 155 28.96 8.72 14.42
CA SER A 155 27.87 7.89 15.00
C SER A 155 26.51 8.56 14.96
N ASP A 156 26.48 9.89 15.08
CA ASP A 156 25.30 10.75 15.02
C ASP A 156 24.52 10.68 13.69
N VAL A 157 25.25 10.62 12.56
CA VAL A 157 24.66 10.57 11.22
C VAL A 157 24.09 9.16 10.90
N ASN A 158 24.69 8.12 11.47
CA ASN A 158 24.12 6.77 11.39
C ASN A 158 22.88 6.63 12.28
N SER A 159 22.84 7.28 13.46
CA SER A 159 21.62 7.31 14.28
C SER A 159 20.47 8.08 13.62
N GLU A 160 20.76 9.16 12.89
CA GLU A 160 19.75 9.87 12.11
C GLU A 160 19.19 9.00 10.97
N LEU A 161 20.06 8.22 10.30
CA LEU A 161 19.64 7.27 9.27
C LEU A 161 18.77 6.14 9.84
N ASP A 162 19.10 5.63 11.02
CA ASP A 162 18.29 4.62 11.72
C ASP A 162 16.93 5.19 12.17
N ALA A 163 16.90 6.44 12.65
CA ALA A 163 15.65 7.13 13.00
C ALA A 163 14.75 7.32 11.76
N LEU A 164 15.32 7.74 10.62
CA LEU A 164 14.59 7.85 9.35
C LEU A 164 14.11 6.48 8.85
N ARG A 165 14.87 5.41 9.06
CA ARG A 165 14.43 4.06 8.73
C ARG A 165 13.20 3.65 9.54
N VAL A 166 13.21 3.89 10.85
CA VAL A 166 12.05 3.62 11.71
C VAL A 166 10.85 4.46 11.26
N ALA A 167 11.05 5.72 10.88
CA ALA A 167 10.00 6.57 10.35
C ALA A 167 9.43 6.05 9.01
N CYS A 168 10.27 5.54 8.10
CA CYS A 168 9.85 4.88 6.88
C CYS A 168 9.00 3.64 7.15
N ASP A 169 9.45 2.77 8.06
CA ASP A 169 8.74 1.55 8.43
C ASP A 169 7.37 1.88 9.08
N ALA A 170 7.33 2.91 9.94
CA ALA A 170 6.08 3.41 10.53
C ALA A 170 5.13 3.99 9.47
N ALA A 171 5.64 4.78 8.53
CA ALA A 171 4.84 5.32 7.42
C ALA A 171 4.32 4.20 6.50
N HIS A 172 5.12 3.15 6.27
CA HIS A 172 4.68 1.96 5.53
C HIS A 172 3.56 1.22 6.26
N ALA A 173 3.71 1.00 7.58
CA ALA A 173 2.67 0.38 8.40
C ALA A 173 1.36 1.19 8.39
N ARG A 174 1.44 2.53 8.43
CA ARG A 174 0.26 3.41 8.29
C ARG A 174 -0.44 3.26 6.95
N VAL A 175 0.30 3.11 5.85
CA VAL A 175 -0.29 2.85 4.52
C VAL A 175 -1.03 1.52 4.50
N ILE A 176 -0.48 0.47 5.12
CA ILE A 176 -1.13 -0.84 5.22
C ILE A 176 -2.44 -0.70 6.02
N ALA A 177 -2.38 -0.12 7.22
CA ALA A 177 -3.55 0.06 8.07
C ALA A 177 -4.65 0.90 7.38
N ALA A 178 -4.27 1.98 6.69
CA ALA A 178 -5.22 2.79 5.93
C ALA A 178 -5.80 2.02 4.74
N ALA A 179 -5.02 1.17 4.07
CA ALA A 179 -5.51 0.36 2.96
C ALA A 179 -6.49 -0.72 3.43
N GLU A 180 -6.23 -1.35 4.58
CA GLU A 180 -7.14 -2.29 5.22
C GLU A 180 -8.44 -1.61 5.64
N ALA A 181 -8.37 -0.42 6.25
CA ALA A 181 -9.55 0.37 6.62
C ALA A 181 -10.38 0.78 5.39
N ALA A 182 -9.72 1.20 4.30
CA ALA A 182 -10.39 1.52 3.04
C ALA A 182 -11.07 0.28 2.44
N GLN A 183 -10.41 -0.88 2.47
CA GLN A 183 -11.01 -2.12 1.98
C GLN A 183 -12.22 -2.54 2.82
N ALA A 184 -12.11 -2.46 4.15
CA ALA A 184 -13.24 -2.74 5.05
C ALA A 184 -14.43 -1.80 4.80
N ALA A 185 -14.18 -0.53 4.47
CA ALA A 185 -15.22 0.42 4.09
C ALA A 185 -15.83 0.17 2.69
N HIS A 186 -15.11 -0.55 1.82
CA HIS A 186 -15.63 -0.99 0.53
C HIS A 186 -16.49 -2.24 0.64
N ASP A 187 -16.22 -3.09 1.64
CA ASP A 187 -16.91 -4.36 1.87
C ASP A 187 -18.17 -4.20 2.76
N LEU A 188 -18.46 -2.98 3.24
CA LEU A 188 -19.67 -2.57 3.99
C LEU A 188 -20.81 -2.15 3.05
#